data_AF-A0A0G3EP52-F1
#
_entry.id   AF-A0A0G3EP52-F1
#
_cell.length_a   1.000
_cell.length_b   1.000
_cell.length_c   1.000
_cell.angle_alpha   90.00
_cell.angle_beta   90.00
_cell.angle_gamma   90.00
#
_symmetry.space_group_name_H-M   'P 1'
#
loop_
_entity.id
_entity.type
_entity.pdbx_description
1 polymer ?
#
loop_
_entity_poly.entity_id
_entity_poly.type
_entity_poly.pdbx_seq_one_letter_code
_entity_poly.pdbx_strand_id
1 'polypeptide(L)'
;MDDKLERLRRIRELKRRSALTRANQQDATVNQSRAVFARAQAVLGQCIEGQASEAQRLSEVMSGTRATVRELQYAGQNEVALQRLIIRAGQNASQASERLREEQARLDELRRHFWRAEANTRKIDKLDERVAQRRGKQEEFRAELALDAAALRGRAGAAALLDDGDIDEAGAAALPGLPE
;
A
#
# COMPACT_ATOMS: atom_id res chain seq x y z
N MET A 1 10.38 -24.90 7.44
CA MET A 1 9.12 -24.13 7.58
C MET A 1 9.38 -22.65 7.29
N ASP A 2 10.52 -22.10 7.73
CA ASP A 2 10.91 -20.70 7.49
C ASP A 2 11.02 -20.32 6.02
N ASP A 3 11.66 -21.16 5.20
CA ASP A 3 11.83 -20.88 3.78
C ASP A 3 10.50 -20.64 3.04
N LYS A 4 9.42 -21.30 3.49
CA LYS A 4 8.08 -21.13 2.89
C LYS A 4 7.46 -19.79 3.28
N LEU A 5 7.55 -19.38 4.55
CA LEU A 5 7.06 -18.08 5.02
C LEU A 5 7.88 -16.93 4.44
N GLU A 6 9.20 -17.09 4.38
CA GLU A 6 10.10 -16.10 3.78
C GLU A 6 9.82 -15.93 2.28
N ARG A 7 9.63 -17.04 1.55
CA ARG A 7 9.24 -16.98 0.12
C ARG A 7 7.88 -16.30 -0.07
N LEU A 8 6.91 -16.57 0.80
CA LEU A 8 5.61 -15.89 0.78
C LEU A 8 5.74 -14.38 1.05
N ARG A 9 6.55 -13.98 2.03
CA ARG A 9 6.84 -12.57 2.32
C ARG A 9 7.47 -11.89 1.11
N ARG A 10 8.49 -12.49 0.49
CA ARG A 10 9.14 -11.96 -0.73
C ARG A 10 8.14 -11.76 -1.88
N ILE A 11 7.29 -12.75 -2.17
CA ILE A 11 6.26 -12.65 -3.22
C ILE A 11 5.26 -11.52 -2.93
N ARG A 12 4.87 -11.35 -1.66
CA ARG A 12 3.88 -10.34 -1.25
C ARG A 12 4.45 -8.94 -1.26
N GLU A 13 5.70 -8.78 -0.85
CA GLU A 13 6.44 -7.53 -0.97
C GLU A 13 6.61 -7.11 -2.43
N LEU A 14 6.94 -8.06 -3.33
CA LEU A 14 6.97 -7.80 -4.77
C LEU A 14 5.61 -7.33 -5.31
N LYS A 15 4.51 -7.99 -4.90
CA LYS A 15 3.15 -7.57 -5.27
C LYS A 15 2.79 -6.19 -4.72
N ARG A 16 3.19 -5.86 -3.49
CA ARG A 16 3.01 -4.53 -2.87
C ARG A 16 3.74 -3.46 -3.67
N ARG A 17 5.02 -3.68 -3.98
CA ARG A 17 5.84 -2.77 -4.79
C ARG A 17 5.25 -2.58 -6.18
N SER A 18 4.86 -3.66 -6.86
CA SER A 18 4.24 -3.58 -8.18
C SER A 18 2.93 -2.78 -8.16
N ALA A 19 2.07 -3.00 -7.14
CA ALA A 19 0.84 -2.23 -6.99
C ALA A 19 1.10 -0.74 -6.73
N LEU A 20 2.10 -0.42 -5.90
CA LEU A 20 2.53 0.96 -5.64
C LEU A 20 3.05 1.64 -6.92
N THR A 21 3.92 0.96 -7.67
CA THR A 21 4.45 1.51 -8.94
C THR A 21 3.32 1.81 -9.92
N ARG A 22 2.34 0.89 -10.08
CA ARG A 22 1.18 1.12 -10.94
C ARG A 22 0.33 2.29 -10.47
N ALA A 23 0.10 2.41 -9.16
CA ALA A 23 -0.65 3.55 -8.61
C ALA A 23 0.08 4.89 -8.86
N ASN A 24 1.40 4.92 -8.71
CA ASN A 24 2.21 6.12 -8.97
C ASN A 24 2.23 6.50 -10.46
N GLN A 25 2.35 5.51 -11.35
CA GLN A 25 2.25 5.73 -12.80
C GLN A 25 0.87 6.30 -13.16
N GLN A 26 -0.19 5.75 -12.59
CA GLN A 26 -1.55 6.24 -12.83
C GLN A 26 -1.77 7.65 -12.26
N ASP A 27 -1.17 7.97 -11.12
CA ASP A 27 -1.23 9.32 -10.54
C ASP A 27 -0.60 10.36 -11.49
N ALA A 28 0.53 10.01 -12.13
CA ALA A 28 1.12 10.84 -13.18
C ALA A 28 0.19 11.04 -14.38
N THR A 29 -0.49 9.97 -14.84
CA THR A 29 -1.51 10.06 -15.90
C THR A 29 -2.67 10.98 -15.50
N VAL A 30 -3.17 10.88 -14.26
CA VAL A 30 -4.22 11.78 -13.74
C VAL A 30 -3.75 13.23 -13.77
N ASN A 31 -2.52 13.52 -13.35
CA ASN A 31 -1.98 14.88 -13.36
C ASN A 31 -1.83 15.42 -14.80
N GLN A 32 -1.44 14.57 -15.75
CA GLN A 32 -1.43 14.95 -17.17
C GLN A 32 -2.85 15.26 -17.68
N SER A 33 -3.84 14.42 -17.37
CA SER A 33 -5.24 14.63 -17.74
C SER A 33 -5.81 15.91 -17.11
N ARG A 34 -5.45 16.22 -15.86
CA ARG A 34 -5.80 17.51 -15.22
C ARG A 34 -5.23 18.70 -15.98
N ALA A 35 -3.97 18.64 -16.39
CA ALA A 35 -3.34 19.71 -17.17
C ALA A 35 -3.97 19.87 -18.56
N VAL A 36 -4.43 18.77 -19.19
CA VAL A 36 -5.18 18.84 -20.45
C VAL A 36 -6.55 19.49 -20.24
N PHE A 37 -7.29 19.09 -19.19
CA PHE A 37 -8.58 19.67 -18.87
C PHE A 37 -8.48 21.17 -18.54
N ALA A 38 -7.50 21.58 -17.74
CA ALA A 38 -7.26 22.98 -17.42
C ALA A 38 -6.96 23.83 -18.67
N ARG A 39 -6.16 23.29 -19.61
CA ARG A 39 -5.90 23.95 -20.89
C ARG A 39 -7.16 24.06 -21.74
N ALA A 40 -7.99 23.02 -21.80
CA ALA A 40 -9.25 23.05 -22.53
C ALA A 40 -10.23 24.09 -21.94
N GLN A 41 -10.29 24.19 -20.61
CA GLN A 41 -11.08 25.23 -19.94
C GLN A 41 -10.56 26.65 -20.22
N ALA A 42 -9.24 26.85 -20.21
CA ALA A 42 -8.65 28.15 -20.54
C ALA A 42 -8.99 28.58 -21.97
N VAL A 43 -8.91 27.67 -22.95
CA VAL A 43 -9.30 27.96 -24.34
C VAL A 43 -10.78 28.29 -24.43
N LEU A 44 -11.65 27.55 -23.74
CA LEU A 44 -13.08 27.87 -23.69
C LEU A 44 -13.33 29.27 -23.10
N GLY A 45 -12.65 29.62 -22.01
CA GLY A 45 -12.72 30.95 -21.40
C GLY A 45 -12.31 32.05 -22.38
N GLN A 46 -11.19 31.88 -23.08
CA GLN A 46 -10.74 32.82 -24.11
C GLN A 46 -11.74 33.00 -25.25
N CYS A 47 -12.41 31.93 -25.69
CA CYS A 47 -13.45 32.03 -26.71
C CYS A 47 -14.68 32.81 -26.22
N ILE A 48 -15.09 32.62 -24.96
CA ILE A 48 -16.21 33.34 -24.35
C ILE A 48 -15.86 34.83 -24.16
N GLU A 49 -14.66 35.13 -23.68
CA GLU A 49 -14.15 36.51 -23.57
C GLU A 49 -14.08 37.20 -24.94
N GLY A 50 -13.61 36.49 -25.97
CA GLY A 50 -13.60 36.98 -27.34
C GLY A 50 -15.01 37.29 -27.87
N GLN A 51 -16.00 36.45 -27.56
CA GLN A 51 -17.40 36.72 -27.90
C GLN A 51 -17.94 37.96 -27.17
N ALA A 52 -17.65 38.11 -25.88
CA ALA A 52 -18.08 39.28 -25.12
C ALA A 52 -17.45 40.58 -25.66
N SER A 53 -16.16 40.55 -26.00
CA SER A 53 -15.46 41.69 -26.59
C SER A 53 -16.02 42.06 -27.97
N GLU A 54 -16.31 41.08 -28.82
CA GLU A 54 -16.91 41.34 -30.14
C GLU A 54 -18.35 41.87 -30.02
N ALA A 55 -19.12 41.39 -29.04
CA ALA A 55 -20.45 41.90 -28.74
C ALA A 55 -20.42 43.37 -28.27
N GLN A 56 -19.46 43.73 -27.41
CA GLN A 56 -19.24 45.12 -26.99
C GLN A 56 -18.87 46.01 -28.19
N ARG A 57 -17.91 45.57 -29.02
CA ARG A 57 -17.51 46.29 -30.24
C ARG A 57 -18.69 46.50 -31.19
N LEU A 58 -19.53 45.48 -31.39
CA LEU A 58 -20.72 45.58 -32.22
C LEU A 58 -21.74 46.56 -31.62
N SER A 59 -21.94 46.55 -30.30
CA SER A 59 -22.82 47.50 -29.62
C SER A 59 -22.35 48.95 -29.81
N GLU A 60 -21.03 49.20 -29.74
CA GLU A 60 -20.45 50.53 -29.97
C GLU A 60 -20.69 50.98 -31.42
N VAL A 61 -20.42 50.11 -32.40
CA VAL A 61 -20.66 50.38 -33.83
C VAL A 61 -22.14 50.69 -34.10
N MET A 62 -23.05 49.94 -33.49
CA MET A 62 -24.50 50.14 -33.64
C MET A 62 -25.00 51.41 -32.93
N SER A 63 -24.37 51.82 -31.84
CA SER A 63 -24.67 53.09 -31.16
C SER A 63 -24.12 54.32 -31.90
N GLY A 64 -23.09 54.11 -32.74
CA GLY A 64 -22.58 55.11 -33.67
C GLY A 64 -23.52 55.33 -34.85
N THR A 65 -23.60 56.57 -35.34
CA THR A 65 -24.65 56.98 -36.30
C THR A 65 -24.50 56.39 -37.72
N ARG A 66 -23.47 55.58 -38.02
CA ARG A 66 -23.18 55.09 -39.38
C ARG A 66 -22.49 53.71 -39.44
N ALA A 67 -23.13 52.67 -38.91
CA ALA A 67 -22.71 51.30 -39.23
C ALA A 67 -23.04 50.97 -40.71
N THR A 68 -22.06 50.52 -41.47
CA THR A 68 -22.26 50.10 -42.87
C THR A 68 -22.81 48.67 -42.93
N VAL A 69 -23.57 48.35 -43.98
CA VAL A 69 -24.10 46.98 -44.22
C VAL A 69 -22.98 45.93 -44.22
N ARG A 70 -21.80 46.29 -44.74
CA ARG A 70 -20.63 45.41 -44.78
C ARG A 70 -20.08 45.09 -43.39
N GLU A 71 -20.05 46.08 -42.50
CA GLU A 71 -19.61 45.88 -41.10
C GLU A 71 -20.59 44.96 -40.34
N LEU A 72 -21.90 45.15 -40.53
CA LEU A 72 -22.92 44.29 -39.95
C LEU A 72 -22.83 42.85 -40.45
N GLN A 73 -22.59 42.67 -41.76
CA GLN A 73 -22.40 41.35 -42.35
C GLN A 73 -21.14 40.67 -41.77
N TYR A 74 -20.02 41.39 -41.65
CA TYR A 74 -18.78 40.86 -41.09
C TYR A 74 -18.95 40.48 -39.61
N ALA A 75 -19.64 41.31 -38.83
CA ALA A 75 -19.94 41.02 -37.43
C ALA A 75 -20.79 39.75 -37.27
N GLY A 76 -21.83 39.57 -38.10
CA GLY A 76 -22.63 38.33 -38.06
C GLY A 76 -21.83 37.09 -38.43
N GLN A 77 -20.91 37.18 -39.41
CA GLN A 77 -20.01 36.08 -39.74
C GLN A 77 -19.04 35.75 -38.60
N ASN A 78 -18.47 36.78 -37.95
CA ASN A 78 -17.60 36.62 -36.80
C ASN A 78 -18.33 36.00 -35.61
N GLU A 79 -19.57 36.42 -35.34
CA GLU A 79 -20.38 35.87 -34.26
C GLU A 79 -20.62 34.37 -34.48
N VAL A 80 -21.05 33.97 -35.69
CA VAL A 80 -21.24 32.55 -36.03
C VAL A 80 -19.94 31.77 -35.91
N ALA A 81 -18.80 32.35 -36.33
CA ALA A 81 -17.50 31.72 -36.20
C ALA A 81 -17.10 31.52 -34.71
N LEU A 82 -17.31 32.54 -33.87
CA LEU A 82 -17.04 32.47 -32.43
C LEU A 82 -17.94 31.47 -31.72
N GLN A 83 -19.24 31.44 -32.03
CA GLN A 83 -20.17 30.44 -31.50
C GLN A 83 -19.72 29.02 -31.84
N ARG A 84 -19.29 28.76 -33.08
CA ARG A 84 -18.73 27.45 -33.48
C ARG A 84 -17.46 27.10 -32.71
N LEU A 85 -16.57 28.07 -32.50
CA LEU A 85 -15.35 27.88 -31.69
C LEU A 85 -15.69 27.55 -30.23
N ILE A 86 -16.64 28.25 -29.63
CA ILE A 86 -17.11 28.00 -28.26
C ILE A 86 -17.71 26.60 -28.14
N ILE A 87 -18.57 26.19 -29.07
CA ILE A 87 -19.16 24.85 -29.07
C ILE A 87 -18.05 23.79 -29.15
N ARG A 88 -17.07 23.96 -30.04
CA ARG A 88 -15.95 23.03 -30.18
C ARG A 88 -15.05 23.00 -28.94
N ALA A 89 -14.74 24.16 -28.37
CA ALA A 89 -13.97 24.27 -27.13
C ALA A 89 -14.71 23.61 -25.95
N GLY A 90 -16.03 23.79 -25.88
CA GLY A 90 -16.90 23.16 -24.89
C GLY A 90 -16.92 21.64 -25.02
N GLN A 91 -17.03 21.12 -26.24
CA GLN A 91 -16.93 19.68 -26.51
C GLN A 91 -15.57 19.11 -26.08
N ASN A 92 -14.47 19.81 -26.41
CA ASN A 92 -13.12 19.41 -26.00
C ASN A 92 -12.96 19.41 -24.48
N ALA A 93 -13.46 20.44 -23.78
CA ALA A 93 -13.44 20.51 -22.33
C ALA A 93 -14.27 19.41 -21.67
N SER A 94 -15.44 19.09 -22.23
CA SER A 94 -16.28 17.98 -21.77
C SER A 94 -15.57 16.63 -21.91
N GLN A 95 -15.01 16.33 -23.08
CA GLN A 95 -14.26 15.09 -23.31
C GLN A 95 -13.03 14.99 -22.40
N ALA A 96 -12.32 16.10 -22.17
CA ALA A 96 -11.19 16.13 -21.25
C ALA A 96 -11.62 15.89 -19.79
N SER A 97 -12.79 16.40 -19.39
CA SER A 97 -13.38 16.18 -18.07
C SER A 97 -13.77 14.70 -17.85
N GLU A 98 -14.40 14.08 -18.85
CA GLU A 98 -14.76 12.66 -18.80
C GLU A 98 -13.53 11.78 -18.67
N ARG A 99 -12.51 12.00 -19.51
CA ARG A 99 -11.22 11.30 -19.40
C ARG A 99 -10.58 11.49 -18.03
N LEU A 100 -10.58 12.71 -17.49
CA LEU A 100 -10.05 12.97 -16.15
C LEU A 100 -10.78 12.14 -15.08
N ARG A 101 -12.11 12.08 -15.14
CA ARG A 101 -12.92 11.26 -14.22
C ARG A 101 -12.61 9.78 -14.34
N GLU A 102 -12.47 9.27 -15.57
CA GLU A 102 -12.08 7.87 -15.81
C GLU A 102 -10.70 7.55 -15.22
N GLU A 103 -9.70 8.40 -15.46
CA GLU A 103 -8.35 8.16 -14.93
C GLU A 103 -8.31 8.26 -13.40
N GLN A 104 -9.14 9.13 -12.79
CA GLN A 104 -9.30 9.20 -11.33
C GLN A 104 -9.95 7.93 -10.77
N ALA A 105 -10.99 7.41 -11.41
CA ALA A 105 -11.63 6.16 -10.99
C ALA A 105 -10.64 4.97 -11.05
N ARG A 106 -9.82 4.90 -12.11
CA ARG A 106 -8.75 3.90 -12.22
C ARG A 106 -7.69 4.05 -11.14
N LEU A 107 -7.30 5.29 -10.80
CA LEU A 107 -6.37 5.55 -9.70
C LEU A 107 -6.93 5.04 -8.36
N ASP A 108 -8.21 5.28 -8.08
CA ASP A 108 -8.86 4.82 -6.85
C ASP A 108 -8.94 3.29 -6.77
N GLU A 109 -9.19 2.62 -7.90
CA GLU A 109 -9.10 1.15 -7.98
C GLU A 109 -7.69 0.64 -7.68
N LEU A 110 -6.66 1.21 -8.31
CA LEU A 110 -5.26 0.84 -8.06
C LEU A 110 -4.84 1.09 -6.61
N ARG A 111 -5.27 2.19 -6.01
CA ARG A 111 -5.05 2.48 -4.59
C ARG A 111 -5.70 1.43 -3.69
N ARG A 112 -6.94 1.00 -4.00
CA ARG A 112 -7.60 -0.11 -3.28
C ARG A 112 -6.81 -1.42 -3.41
N HIS A 113 -6.27 -1.73 -4.59
CA HIS A 113 -5.40 -2.90 -4.77
C HIS A 113 -4.11 -2.82 -3.95
N PHE A 114 -3.49 -1.64 -3.90
CA PHE A 114 -2.31 -1.40 -3.06
C PHE A 114 -2.62 -1.64 -1.58
N TRP A 115 -3.70 -1.04 -1.05
CA TRP A 115 -4.09 -1.23 0.36
C TRP A 115 -4.40 -2.70 0.70
N ARG A 116 -5.03 -3.43 -0.22
CA ARG A 116 -5.24 -4.88 -0.06
C ARG A 116 -3.91 -5.65 -0.05
N ALA A 117 -2.96 -5.28 -0.90
CA ALA A 117 -1.63 -5.89 -0.92
C ALA A 117 -0.84 -5.60 0.37
N GLU A 118 -0.93 -4.38 0.89
CA GLU A 118 -0.30 -3.98 2.14
C GLU A 118 -0.92 -4.72 3.34
N ALA A 119 -2.24 -4.79 3.43
CA ALA A 119 -2.93 -5.54 4.48
C ALA A 119 -2.52 -7.02 4.49
N ASN A 120 -2.36 -7.63 3.31
CA ASN A 120 -1.89 -9.01 3.19
C ASN A 120 -0.43 -9.18 3.63
N THR A 121 0.42 -8.18 3.39
CA THR A 121 1.82 -8.19 3.85
C THR A 121 1.87 -8.13 5.37
N ARG A 122 1.13 -7.20 5.98
CA ARG A 122 1.01 -7.09 7.46
C ARG A 122 0.48 -8.36 8.12
N LYS A 123 -0.44 -9.09 7.47
CA LYS A 123 -0.93 -10.39 7.97
C LYS A 123 0.18 -11.43 8.03
N ILE A 124 1.09 -11.45 7.05
CA ILE A 124 2.22 -12.38 7.03
C ILE A 124 3.22 -12.02 8.13
N ASP A 125 3.50 -10.74 8.34
CA ASP A 125 4.40 -10.32 9.41
C ASP A 125 3.88 -10.72 10.80
N LYS A 126 2.58 -10.55 11.05
CA LYS A 126 1.93 -11.05 12.28
C LYS A 126 2.00 -12.57 12.43
N LEU A 127 1.94 -13.32 11.33
CA LEU A 127 2.07 -14.78 11.37
C LEU A 127 3.52 -15.19 11.69
N ASP A 128 4.49 -14.49 11.11
CA ASP A 128 5.91 -14.71 11.37
C ASP A 128 6.26 -14.44 12.84
N GLU A 129 5.79 -13.32 13.40
CA GLU A 129 5.91 -13.00 14.82
C GLU A 129 5.33 -14.12 15.72
N ARG A 130 4.15 -14.63 15.38
CA ARG A 130 3.52 -15.74 16.15
C ARG A 130 4.31 -17.04 16.05
N VAL A 131 4.90 -17.34 14.89
CA VAL A 131 5.74 -18.53 14.70
C VAL A 131 7.04 -18.38 15.51
N ALA A 132 7.68 -17.21 15.46
CA ALA A 132 8.86 -16.89 16.25
C ALA A 132 8.59 -17.01 17.77
N GLN A 133 7.49 -16.44 18.25
CA GLN A 133 7.09 -16.55 19.67
C GLN A 133 6.88 -18.01 20.11
N ARG A 134 6.23 -18.82 19.27
CA ARG A 134 6.04 -20.26 19.59
C ARG A 134 7.35 -21.02 19.65
N ARG A 135 8.32 -20.68 18.80
CA ARG A 135 9.65 -21.29 18.83
C ARG A 135 10.44 -20.88 20.05
N GLY A 136 10.46 -19.59 20.38
CA GLY A 136 11.10 -19.09 21.61
C GLY A 136 10.59 -19.84 22.84
N LYS A 137 9.25 -19.97 22.97
CA LYS A 137 8.65 -20.76 24.07
C LYS A 137 9.03 -22.23 24.07
N GLN A 138 9.16 -22.86 22.89
CA GLN A 138 9.59 -24.25 22.79
C GLN A 138 11.06 -24.42 23.15
N GLU A 139 11.91 -23.46 22.79
CA GLU A 139 13.33 -23.45 23.13
C GLU A 139 13.53 -23.20 24.64
N GLU A 140 12.80 -22.25 25.23
CA GLU A 140 12.75 -22.01 26.67
C GLU A 140 12.33 -23.28 27.42
N PHE A 141 11.21 -23.91 27.02
CA PHE A 141 10.74 -25.15 27.64
C PHE A 141 11.75 -26.31 27.50
N ARG A 142 12.43 -26.42 26.36
CA ARG A 142 13.50 -27.42 26.17
C ARG A 142 14.72 -27.13 27.03
N ALA A 143 15.08 -25.86 27.21
CA ALA A 143 16.18 -25.45 28.06
C ALA A 143 15.86 -25.74 29.54
N GLU A 144 14.63 -25.44 29.99
CA GLU A 144 14.14 -25.79 31.33
C GLU A 144 14.20 -27.30 31.57
N LEU A 145 13.65 -28.12 30.66
CA LEU A 145 13.73 -29.58 30.75
C LEU A 145 15.18 -30.10 30.78
N ALA A 146 16.09 -29.47 30.03
CA ALA A 146 17.50 -29.85 30.03
C ALA A 146 18.20 -29.50 31.35
N LEU A 147 17.86 -28.36 31.96
CA LEU A 147 18.35 -27.95 33.28
C LEU A 147 17.83 -28.89 34.37
N ASP A 148 16.54 -29.23 34.35
CA ASP A 148 15.95 -30.18 35.30
C ASP A 148 16.58 -31.58 35.17
N ALA A 149 16.78 -32.06 33.94
CA ALA A 149 17.46 -33.33 33.68
C ALA A 149 18.94 -33.32 34.11
N ALA A 150 19.62 -32.17 34.04
CA ALA A 150 20.97 -32.01 34.56
C ALA A 150 20.99 -31.98 36.10
N ALA A 151 20.02 -31.30 36.73
CA ALA A 151 19.90 -31.24 38.18
C ALA A 151 19.59 -32.61 38.80
N LEU A 152 18.72 -33.40 38.17
CA LEU A 152 18.43 -34.77 38.62
C LEU A 152 19.66 -35.68 38.51
N ARG A 153 20.43 -35.59 37.42
CA ARG A 153 21.70 -36.33 37.28
C ARG A 153 22.76 -35.89 38.30
N GLY A 154 22.88 -34.59 38.55
CA GLY A 154 23.78 -34.06 39.58
C GLY A 154 23.42 -34.54 40.99
N ARG A 155 22.13 -34.58 41.34
CA ARG A 155 21.66 -35.12 42.62
C ARG A 155 21.87 -36.63 42.74
N ALA A 156 21.62 -37.39 41.69
CA ALA A 156 21.88 -38.83 41.67
C ALA A 156 23.38 -39.15 41.82
N GLY A 157 24.25 -38.37 41.17
CA GLY A 157 25.71 -38.50 41.32
C GLY A 157 26.20 -38.10 42.71
N ALA A 158 25.63 -37.05 43.32
CA ALA A 158 25.95 -36.65 44.69
C ALA A 158 25.46 -37.66 45.74
N ALA A 159 24.31 -38.31 45.51
CA ALA A 159 23.83 -39.39 46.37
C ALA A 159 24.70 -40.65 46.26
N ALA A 160 25.16 -41.01 45.06
CA ALA A 160 26.09 -42.14 44.88
C ALA A 160 27.45 -41.91 45.58
N LEU A 161 27.96 -40.67 45.59
CA LEU A 161 29.19 -40.31 46.30
C LEU A 161 29.04 -40.31 47.84
N LEU A 162 27.82 -40.26 48.37
CA LEU A 162 27.54 -40.38 49.80
C LEU A 162 27.31 -41.84 50.24
N ASP A 163 26.95 -42.72 49.31
CA ASP A 163 26.70 -44.16 49.56
C ASP A 163 28.00 -44.99 49.52
N ASP A 164 29.02 -44.55 48.76
CA ASP A 164 30.37 -45.14 48.78
C ASP A 164 31.21 -44.76 50.03
N GLY A 165 30.61 -44.08 51.01
CA GLY A 165 31.25 -43.66 52.27
C GLY A 165 31.05 -44.59 53.47
N ASP A 166 30.18 -45.61 53.38
CA ASP A 166 29.85 -46.53 54.49
C ASP A 166 30.34 -47.97 54.24
N ILE A 167 31.55 -48.12 53.71
CA ILE A 167 32.28 -49.41 53.74
C ILE A 167 33.62 -49.16 54.43
N ASP A 168 33.64 -49.31 55.75
CA ASP A 168 34.63 -50.11 56.49
C ASP A 168 34.50 -49.88 58.01
N GLU A 169 34.06 -50.93 58.72
CA GLU A 169 34.61 -51.43 60.00
C GLU A 169 33.53 -52.14 60.84
N ALA A 170 33.46 -53.47 60.75
CA ALA A 170 33.41 -54.33 61.93
C ALA A 170 33.64 -55.79 61.52
N GLY A 171 34.88 -56.24 61.73
CA GLY A 171 35.32 -57.60 61.49
C GLY A 171 34.69 -58.65 62.43
N ALA A 172 34.50 -59.83 61.84
CA ALA A 172 34.73 -61.16 62.40
C ALA A 172 34.62 -61.36 63.93
N ALA A 173 33.60 -62.11 64.35
CA ALA A 173 33.74 -63.06 65.46
C ALA A 173 32.92 -64.33 65.20
N ALA A 174 33.56 -65.46 65.47
CA ALA A 174 33.23 -66.82 65.10
C ALA A 174 31.96 -67.43 65.77
N LEU A 175 31.40 -68.41 65.07
CA LEU A 175 30.56 -69.56 65.51
C LEU A 175 31.16 -70.31 66.74
N PRO A 176 30.51 -71.34 67.37
CA PRO A 176 29.20 -72.01 67.13
C PRO A 176 28.38 -72.32 68.43
N GLY A 177 27.18 -72.92 68.31
CA GLY A 177 26.58 -73.70 69.41
C GLY A 177 25.07 -73.96 69.36
N LEU A 178 24.68 -75.10 68.77
CA LEU A 178 23.40 -75.83 68.98
C LEU A 178 23.35 -76.40 70.42
N PRO A 179 22.18 -76.71 71.04
CA PRO A 179 21.35 -77.87 70.61
C PRO A 179 19.82 -77.79 70.82
N GLU A 180 19.16 -78.70 70.07
CA GLU A 180 17.80 -79.30 70.12
C GLU A 180 16.54 -78.43 70.28
#